data_AF-A0A2Z4LRN3-F1
#
_entry.id   AF-A0A2Z4LRN3-F1
#
_cell.length_a   1.000
_cell.length_b   1.000
_cell.length_c   1.000
_cell.angle_alpha   90.00
_cell.angle_beta   90.00
_cell.angle_gamma   90.00
#
_symmetry.space_group_name_H-M   'P 1'
#
loop_
_entity.id
_entity.type
_entity.pdbx_description
1 polymer ?
#
loop_
_entity_poly.entity_id
_entity_poly.type
_entity_poly.pdbx_seq_one_letter_code
_entity_poly.pdbx_strand_id
1 'polypeptide(L)' 'MKKKRYEGILEGVPHFEIYLNINKLEKGKYQLKIIHKKKVIKSTDFSKE' A
#
# COMPACT_ATOMS: atom_id res chain seq x y z
N MET A 1 -41.97 -20.65 -9.52
CA MET A 1 -40.50 -20.70 -9.64
C MET A 1 -39.87 -19.95 -8.46
N LYS A 2 -39.00 -20.59 -7.66
CA LYS A 2 -38.28 -19.89 -6.57
C LYS A 2 -37.28 -18.90 -7.18
N LYS A 3 -37.35 -17.63 -6.79
CA LYS A 3 -36.40 -16.59 -7.24
C LYS A 3 -34.99 -16.95 -6.72
N LYS A 4 -34.01 -17.04 -7.62
CA LYS A 4 -32.60 -17.17 -7.23
C LYS A 4 -32.17 -15.88 -6.54
N ARG A 5 -31.62 -16.00 -5.33
CA ARG A 5 -30.94 -14.91 -4.63
C ARG A 5 -29.44 -15.05 -4.89
N TYR A 6 -28.81 -13.92 -5.16
CA TYR A 6 -27.37 -13.82 -5.34
C TYR A 6 -26.83 -13.04 -4.15
N GLU A 7 -25.80 -13.60 -3.54
CA GLU A 7 -25.15 -13.07 -2.36
C GLU A 7 -23.65 -13.05 -2.62
N GLY A 8 -22.97 -12.03 -2.13
CA GLY A 8 -21.53 -11.86 -2.30
C GLY A 8 -20.98 -10.98 -1.18
N ILE A 9 -19.77 -11.30 -0.73
CA ILE A 9 -19.06 -10.53 0.28
C ILE A 9 -18.16 -9.55 -0.46
N LEU A 10 -18.33 -8.25 -0.20
CA LEU A 10 -17.36 -7.24 -0.61
C LEU A 10 -16.24 -7.23 0.42
N GLU A 11 -14.99 -7.36 -0.03
CA GLU A 11 -13.86 -7.17 0.86
C GLU A 11 -13.87 -5.73 1.39
N GLY A 12 -13.60 -5.59 2.69
CA GLY A 12 -13.56 -4.28 3.33
C GLY A 12 -12.47 -3.42 2.73
N VAL A 13 -12.76 -2.13 2.54
CA VAL A 13 -11.76 -1.18 2.05
C VAL A 13 -10.63 -1.12 3.09
N PRO A 14 -9.35 -1.28 2.68
CA PRO A 14 -8.22 -1.19 3.60
C PRO A 14 -8.21 0.16 4.33
N HIS A 15 -8.29 0.11 5.66
CA HIS A 15 -8.44 1.33 6.47
C HIS A 15 -7.10 2.05 6.72
N PHE A 16 -5.97 1.35 6.57
CA PHE A 16 -4.63 1.83 6.95
C PHE A 16 -3.58 1.55 5.88
N GLU A 17 -3.81 2.06 4.67
CA GLU A 17 -2.86 1.97 3.57
C GLU A 17 -2.26 3.33 3.21
N ILE A 18 -0.98 3.31 2.85
CA ILE A 18 -0.25 4.49 2.37
C ILE A 18 0.34 4.15 1.01
N TYR A 19 0.00 4.97 0.01
CA TYR A 19 0.53 4.88 -1.34
C TYR A 19 1.57 5.97 -1.56
N LEU A 20 2.75 5.59 -2.07
CA LEU A 20 3.81 6.51 -2.44
C LEU A 20 4.04 6.44 -3.95
N ASN A 21 3.70 7.51 -4.67
CA ASN A 21 3.97 7.61 -6.10
C ASN A 21 5.43 7.97 -6.35
N ILE A 22 6.18 7.05 -6.96
CA ILE A 22 7.61 7.19 -7.26
C ILE A 22 7.90 7.52 -8.72
N ASN A 23 6.91 7.91 -9.52
CA ASN A 23 7.05 8.05 -10.97
C ASN A 23 8.10 9.10 -11.38
N LYS A 24 8.30 10.12 -10.55
CA LYS A 24 9.24 11.23 -10.82
C LYS A 24 10.61 11.05 -10.13
N LEU A 25 10.81 9.95 -9.40
CA LEU A 25 12.13 9.63 -8.86
C LEU A 25 13.05 9.17 -9.98
N GLU A 26 14.34 9.46 -9.84
CA GLU A 26 15.37 8.94 -10.75
C GLU A 26 15.47 7.41 -10.62
N LYS A 27 16.02 6.77 -11.66
CA LYS A 27 16.32 5.34 -11.59
C LYS A 27 17.42 5.11 -10.56
N GLY A 28 17.23 4.14 -9.68
CA GLY A 28 18.20 3.89 -8.61
C GLY A 28 17.69 3.00 -7.49
N LYS A 29 18.59 2.73 -6.55
CA LYS A 29 18.29 2.00 -5.30
C LYS A 29 17.92 3.01 -4.22
N TYR A 30 16.80 2.77 -3.56
CA TYR A 30 16.25 3.63 -2.53
C TYR A 30 16.07 2.87 -1.23
N GLN A 31 16.21 3.59 -0.12
CA GLN A 31 15.82 3.13 1.20
C GLN A 31 14.63 3.97 1.70
N LEU A 32 13.45 3.38 1.75
CA LEU A 32 12.26 3.99 2.33
C LEU A 32 12.27 3.81 3.84
N LYS A 33 12.15 4.91 4.59
CA LYS A 33 12.04 4.91 6.07
C LYS A 33 10.73 5.54 6.51
N ILE A 34 9.97 4.81 7.31
CA ILE A 34 8.75 5.32 7.95
C ILE A 34 9.12 5.86 9.33
N ILE A 35 8.85 7.14 9.58
CA ILE A 35 9.23 7.86 10.80
C ILE A 35 7.98 8.26 11.59
N HIS A 36 7.96 7.95 12.88
CA HIS A 36 6.93 8.38 13.83
C HIS A 36 7.57 8.89 15.12
N LYS A 37 7.14 10.06 15.60
CA LYS A 37 7.71 10.73 16.80
C LYS A 37 9.25 10.79 16.78
N LYS A 38 9.81 11.17 15.62
CA LYS A 38 11.27 11.28 15.38
C LYS A 38 12.05 9.96 15.45
N LYS A 39 11.38 8.80 15.49
CA LYS A 39 12.00 7.47 15.44
C LYS A 39 11.62 6.76 14.15
N VAL A 40 12.58 6.07 13.53
CA VAL A 40 12.29 5.16 12.41
C VAL A 40 11.58 3.93 12.97
N ILE A 41 10.38 3.64 12.48
CA ILE A 41 9.58 2.48 12.89
C ILE A 41 9.63 1.34 11.87
N LYS A 42 9.97 1.65 10.62
CA LYS A 42 10.18 0.67 9.55
C LYS A 42 11.15 1.21 8.52
N SER A 43 11.97 0.33 7.95
CA SER A 43 12.75 0.60 6.75
C SER A 43 12.57 -0.54 5.75
N THR A 44 12.61 -0.21 4.46
CA THR A 44 12.65 -1.19 3.37
C THR A 44 13.45 -0.63 2.21
N ASP A 45 14.17 -1.49 1.51
CA ASP A 45 14.89 -1.13 0.31
C ASP A 45 14.03 -1.46 -0.92
N PHE A 46 14.09 -0.61 -1.94
CA PHE A 46 13.46 -0.87 -3.24
C PHE A 46 14.30 -0.29 -4.37
N SER A 47 14.20 -0.91 -5.55
CA SER A 47 14.83 -0.40 -6.76
C SER A 47 13.75 0.23 -7.64
N LYS A 48 14.03 1.42 -8.17
CA LYS A 48 13.28 1.99 -9.27
C LYS A 48 14.08 1.79 -10.55
N GLU A 49 13.57 0.93 -11.42
CA GLU A 49 14.09 0.69 -12.78
C GLU A 49 13.61 1.73 -13.80
#